data_AF-A0A1I3YF57-F1
#
_entry.id   AF-A0A1I3YF57-F1
#
_cell.length_a   1.000
_cell.length_b   1.000
_cell.length_c   1.000
_cell.angle_alpha   90.00
_cell.angle_beta   90.00
_cell.angle_gamma   90.00
#
_symmetry.space_group_name_H-M   'P 1'
#
loop_
_entity.id
_entity.type
_entity.pdbx_description
1 polymer ?
#
loop_
_entity_poly.entity_id
_entity_poly.type
_entity_poly.pdbx_seq_one_letter_code
_entity_poly.pdbx_strand_id
1 'polypeptide(L)'
;MSRDRKPRIPPPHEPACYEVGYGKPPVASRFRPGRSGNPKGRPKGAPNKRPALNEERLKGIILDEAYRAIKVTEGKRQVTISMAQAVIRAIAVNAARGQHRAQQLFAELLSETERANKALHDDYLQCPASAPMRQIGVFSEGRFLVHLSPFRSADETEIRAGESPGRTACERYS
;
A
#
# COMPACT_ATOMS: atom_id res chain seq x y z
N MET A 1 67.91 39.42 -54.30
CA MET A 1 66.73 40.17 -53.83
C MET A 1 65.57 39.87 -54.77
N SER A 2 64.82 38.78 -54.50
CA SER A 2 63.58 38.47 -55.23
C SER A 2 62.52 38.19 -54.17
N ARG A 3 61.52 39.06 -54.10
CA ARG A 3 60.47 39.05 -53.08
C ARG A 3 59.42 38.01 -53.45
N ASP A 4 59.20 37.02 -52.59
CA ASP A 4 58.04 36.13 -52.64
C ASP A 4 56.75 36.96 -52.57
N ARG A 5 55.94 36.94 -53.64
CA ARG A 5 54.59 37.50 -53.61
C ARG A 5 53.63 36.42 -53.12
N LYS A 6 53.23 36.50 -51.85
CA LYS A 6 52.14 35.69 -51.29
C LYS A 6 50.82 36.08 -51.97
N PRO A 7 49.97 35.12 -52.43
CA PRO A 7 48.68 35.45 -53.01
C PRO A 7 47.74 36.03 -51.94
N ARG A 8 47.01 37.09 -52.30
CA ARG A 8 45.98 37.69 -51.42
C ARG A 8 44.75 36.77 -51.43
N ILE A 9 44.51 36.11 -50.31
CA ILE A 9 43.24 35.41 -50.05
C ILE A 9 42.17 36.51 -49.86
N PRO A 10 41.02 36.45 -50.55
CA PRO A 10 39.93 37.40 -50.31
C PRO A 10 39.39 37.22 -48.87
N PRO A 11 38.92 38.31 -48.23
CA PRO A 11 38.42 38.24 -46.87
C PRO A 11 37.21 37.27 -46.79
N PRO A 12 37.04 36.56 -45.66
CA PRO A 12 35.91 35.65 -45.47
C PRO A 12 34.59 36.43 -45.61
N HIS A 13 33.60 35.85 -46.31
CA HIS A 13 32.26 36.41 -46.41
C HIS A 13 31.68 36.63 -45.01
N GLU A 14 31.36 37.89 -44.69
CA GLU A 14 30.64 38.27 -43.48
C GLU A 14 29.30 37.52 -43.45
N PRO A 15 28.89 36.96 -42.29
CA PRO A 15 27.66 36.19 -42.21
C PRO A 15 26.49 37.12 -42.53
N ALA A 16 25.85 36.90 -43.68
CA ALA A 16 24.66 37.63 -44.10
C ALA A 16 23.68 37.72 -42.94
N CYS A 17 23.21 38.93 -42.63
CA CYS A 17 22.14 39.18 -41.67
C CYS A 17 21.01 38.16 -41.90
N TYR A 18 20.82 37.25 -40.96
CA TYR A 18 19.73 36.28 -41.00
C TYR A 18 18.39 37.03 -41.01
N GLU A 19 17.71 37.06 -42.16
CA GLU A 19 16.41 37.71 -42.29
C GLU A 19 15.38 36.95 -41.46
N VAL A 20 14.94 37.59 -40.37
CA VAL A 20 13.93 37.07 -39.45
C VAL A 20 12.57 37.21 -40.12
N GLY A 21 11.80 36.12 -40.15
CA GLY A 21 10.46 36.07 -40.74
C GLY A 21 9.59 35.03 -40.06
N TYR A 22 8.38 34.80 -40.57
CA TYR A 22 7.47 33.80 -40.01
C TYR A 22 8.12 32.40 -40.02
N GLY A 23 8.16 31.73 -38.87
CA GLY A 23 8.81 30.42 -38.70
C GLY A 23 10.35 30.44 -38.67
N LYS A 24 10.99 31.61 -38.71
CA LYS A 24 12.46 31.78 -38.72
C LYS A 24 12.92 32.57 -37.49
N PRO A 25 13.02 31.94 -36.31
CA PRO A 25 13.41 32.65 -35.08
C PRO A 25 14.87 33.14 -35.16
N PRO A 26 15.17 34.33 -34.61
CA PRO A 26 16.51 34.92 -34.69
C PRO A 26 17.57 34.04 -34.03
N VAL A 27 18.76 34.00 -34.63
CA VAL A 27 19.86 33.13 -34.20
C VAL A 27 20.30 33.38 -32.75
N ALA A 28 20.25 34.64 -32.30
CA ALA A 28 20.68 35.04 -30.96
C ALA A 28 19.81 34.47 -29.83
N SER A 29 18.52 34.20 -30.07
CA SER A 29 17.57 33.77 -29.03
C SER A 29 17.17 32.29 -29.12
N ARG A 30 17.68 31.56 -30.12
CA ARG A 30 17.40 30.13 -30.28
C ARG A 30 18.08 29.31 -29.18
N PHE A 31 17.34 28.36 -28.61
CA PHE A 31 17.93 27.38 -27.71
C PHE A 31 18.90 26.45 -28.45
N ARG A 32 20.02 26.10 -27.80
CA ARG A 32 20.96 25.13 -28.35
C ARG A 32 20.31 23.73 -28.35
N PRO A 33 20.53 22.92 -29.40
CA PRO A 33 20.06 21.54 -29.41
C PRO A 33 20.58 20.81 -28.17
N GLY A 34 19.69 20.06 -27.50
CA GLY A 34 20.01 19.32 -26.27
C GLY A 34 19.97 20.13 -24.96
N ARG A 35 19.82 21.46 -25.01
CA ARG A 35 19.68 22.31 -23.83
C ARG A 35 18.26 22.88 -23.75
N SER A 36 17.49 22.47 -22.75
CA SER A 36 16.20 23.11 -22.48
C SER A 36 16.41 24.56 -22.03
N GLY A 37 15.51 25.45 -22.45
CA GLY A 37 15.49 26.84 -21.99
C GLY A 37 15.17 27.00 -20.50
N ASN A 38 14.57 25.98 -19.90
CA ASN A 38 14.28 25.90 -18.47
C ASN A 38 15.06 24.74 -17.84
N PRO A 39 16.25 24.98 -17.26
CA PRO A 39 17.02 23.94 -16.58
C PRO A 39 16.38 23.47 -15.26
N LYS A 40 15.48 24.28 -14.66
CA LYS A 40 14.64 23.89 -13.52
C LYS A 40 13.34 23.21 -13.94
N GLY A 41 13.15 23.00 -15.25
CA GLY A 41 12.00 22.28 -15.78
C GLY A 41 11.99 20.83 -15.33
N ARG A 42 10.90 20.12 -15.61
CA ARG A 42 10.77 18.72 -15.25
C ARG A 42 11.93 17.90 -15.85
N PRO A 43 12.71 17.16 -15.04
CA PRO A 43 13.83 16.39 -15.55
C PRO A 43 13.33 15.27 -16.47
N LYS A 44 14.07 15.05 -17.56
CA LYS A 44 13.77 14.01 -18.55
C LYS A 44 13.86 12.65 -17.86
N GLY A 45 12.75 11.91 -17.84
CA GLY A 45 12.68 10.57 -17.25
C GLY A 45 12.17 10.51 -15.81
N ALA A 46 11.65 11.59 -15.21
CA ALA A 46 10.98 11.51 -13.91
C ALA A 46 9.73 10.60 -14.00
N PRO A 47 9.76 9.39 -13.40
CA PRO A 47 8.59 8.52 -13.42
C PRO A 47 7.44 9.23 -12.69
N ASN A 48 6.22 9.10 -13.21
CA ASN A 48 5.03 9.36 -12.40
C ASN A 48 5.02 8.30 -11.30
N LYS A 49 5.74 8.55 -10.19
CA LYS A 49 5.69 7.70 -9.01
C LYS A 49 4.29 7.81 -8.45
N ARG A 50 3.37 6.97 -8.95
CA ARG A 50 2.20 6.61 -8.16
C ARG A 50 2.75 6.17 -6.81
N PRO A 51 2.25 6.70 -5.67
CA PRO A 51 2.69 6.21 -4.37
C PRO A 51 2.60 4.68 -4.43
N ALA A 52 3.66 4.00 -3.98
CA ALA A 52 3.64 2.55 -3.90
C ALA A 52 2.31 2.18 -3.23
N LEU A 53 1.55 1.31 -3.90
CA LEU A 53 0.29 0.81 -3.39
C LEU A 53 0.65 -0.04 -2.18
N ASN A 54 0.93 0.60 -1.05
CA ASN A 54 1.10 -0.07 0.21
C ASN A 54 -0.32 -0.53 0.55
N GLU A 55 -0.67 -1.74 0.11
CA GLU A 55 -1.98 -2.35 0.35
C GLU A 55 -2.32 -2.28 1.85
N GLU A 56 -1.31 -2.36 2.71
CA GLU A 56 -1.38 -2.16 4.15
C GLU A 56 -1.91 -0.78 4.56
N ARG A 57 -1.47 0.30 3.91
CA ARG A 57 -1.95 1.66 4.19
C ARG A 57 -3.41 1.82 3.77
N LEU A 58 -3.80 1.24 2.63
CA LEU A 58 -5.19 1.28 2.18
C LEU A 58 -6.10 0.44 3.08
N LYS A 59 -5.65 -0.75 3.49
CA LYS A 59 -6.37 -1.61 4.44
C LYS A 59 -6.63 -0.88 5.77
N GLY A 60 -5.62 -0.19 6.31
CA GLY A 60 -5.77 0.62 7.53
C GLY A 60 -6.85 1.70 7.40
N ILE A 61 -6.79 2.51 6.34
CA ILE A 61 -7.79 3.56 6.08
C ILE A 61 -9.20 2.98 5.92
N ILE A 62 -9.34 1.83 5.25
CA ILE A 62 -10.63 1.16 5.06
C ILE A 62 -11.20 0.70 6.42
N LEU A 63 -10.36 0.13 7.29
CA LEU A 63 -10.80 -0.30 8.62
C LEU A 63 -11.19 0.90 9.49
N ASP A 64 -10.40 1.97 9.48
CA ASP A 64 -10.69 3.19 10.25
C ASP A 64 -12.04 3.80 9.84
N GLU A 65 -12.31 3.89 8.53
CA GLU A 65 -13.59 4.40 8.03
C GLU A 65 -14.75 3.43 8.31
N ALA A 66 -14.51 2.12 8.24
CA ALA A 66 -15.52 1.10 8.57
C ALA A 66 -15.99 1.19 10.03
N TYR A 67 -15.08 1.46 10.96
CA TYR A 67 -15.37 1.55 12.41
C TYR A 67 -15.74 2.96 12.90
N ARG A 68 -15.64 3.99 12.06
CA ARG A 68 -16.13 5.34 12.37
C ARG A 68 -17.63 5.32 12.72
N ALA A 69 -18.00 6.03 13.78
CA ALA A 69 -19.38 6.19 14.20
C ALA A 69 -20.12 7.24 13.34
N ILE A 70 -21.32 6.90 12.89
CA ILE A 70 -22.23 7.79 12.16
C ILE A 70 -23.62 7.77 12.80
N LYS A 71 -24.37 8.88 12.64
CA LYS A 71 -25.76 8.98 13.09
C LYS A 71 -26.68 8.54 11.96
N VAL A 72 -27.43 7.45 12.17
CA VAL A 72 -28.40 6.93 11.21
C VAL A 72 -29.80 7.07 11.80
N THR A 73 -30.76 7.48 10.96
CA THR A 73 -32.17 7.60 11.37
C THR A 73 -32.90 6.32 10.99
N GLU A 74 -33.44 5.63 11.99
CA GLU A 74 -34.28 4.44 11.82
C GLU A 74 -35.72 4.80 12.23
N GLY A 75 -36.54 5.09 11.21
CA GLY A 75 -37.92 5.54 11.42
C GLY A 75 -37.99 6.84 12.22
N LYS A 76 -38.39 6.75 13.49
CA LYS A 76 -38.55 7.90 14.40
C LYS A 76 -37.39 8.09 15.39
N ARG A 77 -36.39 7.21 15.39
CA ARG A 77 -35.26 7.26 16.34
C ARG A 77 -33.94 7.47 15.60
N GLN A 78 -33.04 8.25 16.19
CA GLN A 78 -31.66 8.38 15.72
C GLN A 78 -30.76 7.47 16.55
N VAL A 79 -29.98 6.62 15.89
CA VAL A 79 -29.04 5.72 16.54
C VAL A 79 -27.64 5.99 16.00
N THR A 80 -26.65 6.01 16.89
CA THR A 80 -25.24 6.12 16.49
C THR A 80 -24.65 4.72 16.36
N ILE A 81 -24.26 4.34 15.15
CA ILE A 81 -23.70 3.02 14.81
C ILE A 81 -22.45 3.20 13.94
N SER A 82 -21.61 2.17 13.81
CA SER A 82 -20.46 2.24 12.89
C SER A 82 -20.91 2.28 11.43
N MET A 83 -20.08 2.84 10.56
CA MET A 83 -20.34 2.89 9.11
C MET A 83 -20.59 1.50 8.52
N ALA A 84 -19.74 0.53 8.85
CA ALA A 84 -19.90 -0.85 8.37
C ALA A 84 -21.24 -1.46 8.82
N GLN A 85 -21.62 -1.25 10.08
CA GLN A 85 -22.89 -1.74 10.60
C GLN A 85 -24.08 -1.09 9.88
N ALA A 86 -24.01 0.21 9.60
CA ALA A 86 -25.04 0.92 8.87
C ALA A 86 -25.22 0.38 7.44
N VAL A 87 -24.12 0.12 6.73
CA VAL A 87 -24.15 -0.44 5.37
C VAL A 87 -24.79 -1.82 5.36
N ILE A 88 -24.40 -2.71 6.28
CA ILE A 88 -24.99 -4.05 6.40
C ILE A 88 -26.49 -3.96 6.70
N ARG A 89 -26.92 -3.08 7.61
CA ARG A 89 -28.34 -2.84 7.89
C ARG A 89 -29.10 -2.38 6.64
N ALA A 90 -28.53 -1.45 5.87
CA ALA A 90 -29.15 -0.97 4.64
C ALA A 90 -29.30 -2.08 3.59
N ILE A 91 -28.27 -2.92 3.42
CA ILE A 91 -28.32 -4.09 2.54
C ILE A 91 -29.45 -5.03 2.99
N ALA A 92 -29.53 -5.34 4.29
CA ALA A 92 -30.57 -6.21 4.84
C ALA A 92 -31.98 -5.66 4.61
N VAL A 93 -32.21 -4.36 4.85
CA VAL A 93 -33.51 -3.70 4.60
C VAL A 93 -33.87 -3.75 3.11
N ASN A 94 -32.91 -3.50 2.22
CA ASN A 94 -33.14 -3.54 0.78
C ASN A 94 -33.39 -4.97 0.27
N ALA A 95 -32.71 -5.96 0.84
CA ALA A 95 -32.94 -7.38 0.57
C ALA A 95 -34.35 -7.80 1.01
N ALA A 96 -34.80 -7.36 2.20
CA ALA A 96 -36.14 -7.60 2.72
C ALA A 96 -37.24 -6.94 1.86
N ARG A 97 -36.93 -5.80 1.22
CA ARG A 97 -37.82 -5.13 0.25
C ARG A 97 -37.90 -5.85 -1.11
N GLY A 98 -37.09 -6.87 -1.36
CA GLY A 98 -37.13 -7.66 -2.61
C GLY A 98 -36.10 -7.26 -3.67
N GLN A 99 -35.09 -6.45 -3.35
CA GLN A 99 -34.05 -6.13 -4.32
C GLN A 99 -33.12 -7.33 -4.54
N HIS A 100 -33.18 -7.96 -5.72
CA HIS A 100 -32.43 -9.19 -6.02
C HIS A 100 -30.92 -9.07 -5.79
N ARG A 101 -30.29 -7.96 -6.19
CA ARG A 101 -28.85 -7.73 -5.98
C ARG A 101 -28.50 -7.69 -4.49
N ALA A 102 -29.33 -7.04 -3.68
CA ALA A 102 -29.11 -6.97 -2.24
C ALA A 102 -29.34 -8.33 -1.57
N GLN A 103 -30.32 -9.11 -2.03
CA GLN A 103 -30.55 -10.48 -1.56
C GLN A 103 -29.35 -11.40 -1.82
N GLN A 104 -28.77 -11.33 -3.03
CA GLN A 104 -27.57 -12.09 -3.39
C GLN A 104 -26.38 -11.71 -2.50
N LEU A 105 -26.06 -10.40 -2.42
CA LEU A 105 -24.95 -9.91 -1.60
C LEU A 105 -25.12 -10.28 -0.12
N PHE A 106 -26.34 -10.16 0.42
CA PHE A 106 -26.62 -10.50 1.81
C PHE A 106 -26.45 -12.01 2.07
N ALA A 107 -26.93 -12.87 1.17
CA ALA A 107 -26.80 -14.32 1.29
C ALA A 107 -25.34 -14.77 1.21
N GLU A 108 -24.53 -14.15 0.34
CA GLU A 108 -23.09 -14.39 0.22
C GLU A 108 -22.37 -14.05 1.54
N LEU A 109 -22.54 -12.82 2.04
CA LEU A 109 -21.95 -12.36 3.30
C LEU A 109 -22.36 -13.24 4.49
N LEU A 110 -23.63 -13.68 4.53
CA LEU A 110 -24.12 -14.57 5.58
C LEU A 110 -23.43 -15.93 5.50
N SER A 111 -23.36 -16.54 4.32
CA SER A 111 -22.71 -17.84 4.13
C SER A 111 -21.23 -17.80 4.48
N GLU A 112 -20.52 -16.73 4.12
CA GLU A 112 -19.11 -16.52 4.48
C GLU A 112 -18.93 -16.42 6.00
N THR A 113 -19.78 -15.64 6.67
CA THR A 113 -19.72 -15.46 8.12
C THR A 113 -20.04 -16.76 8.87
N GLU A 114 -21.04 -17.51 8.42
CA GLU A 114 -21.39 -18.81 9.00
C GLU A 114 -20.26 -19.83 8.83
N ARG A 115 -19.60 -19.86 7.67
CA ARG A 115 -18.43 -20.73 7.45
C ARG A 115 -17.26 -20.35 8.35
N ALA A 116 -16.96 -19.05 8.47
CA ALA A 116 -15.89 -18.57 9.34
C ALA A 116 -16.19 -18.91 10.81
N ASN A 117 -17.42 -18.67 11.27
CA ASN A 117 -17.84 -19.01 12.63
C ASN A 117 -17.82 -20.51 12.89
N LYS A 118 -18.27 -21.32 11.91
CA LYS A 118 -18.19 -22.77 12.01
C LYS A 118 -16.75 -23.25 12.13
N ALA A 119 -15.83 -22.73 11.30
CA ALA A 119 -14.41 -23.07 11.40
C ALA A 119 -13.82 -22.71 12.77
N LEU A 120 -14.15 -21.52 13.30
CA LEU A 120 -13.74 -21.12 14.65
C LEU A 120 -14.34 -22.02 15.75
N HIS A 121 -15.58 -22.47 15.57
CA HIS A 121 -16.25 -23.37 16.50
C HIS A 121 -15.64 -24.77 16.47
N ASP A 122 -15.43 -25.32 15.28
CA ASP A 122 -14.79 -26.62 15.07
C ASP A 122 -13.37 -26.58 15.66
N ASP A 123 -12.60 -25.51 15.43
CA ASP A 123 -11.29 -25.30 16.06
C ASP A 123 -11.37 -25.24 17.59
N TYR A 124 -12.37 -24.52 18.14
CA TYR A 124 -12.59 -24.42 19.58
C TYR A 124 -12.95 -25.78 20.21
N LEU A 125 -13.75 -26.60 19.53
CA LEU A 125 -14.09 -27.96 19.98
C LEU A 125 -12.92 -28.94 19.84
N GLN A 126 -12.09 -28.77 18.81
CA GLN A 126 -10.91 -29.60 18.56
C GLN A 126 -9.75 -29.26 19.52
N CYS A 127 -9.72 -28.04 20.08
CA CYS A 127 -8.80 -27.66 21.14
C CYS A 127 -9.22 -28.35 22.45
N PRO A 128 -8.46 -29.31 22.99
CA PRO A 128 -8.83 -29.92 24.25
C PRO A 128 -8.86 -28.82 25.32
N ALA A 129 -9.85 -28.85 26.22
CA ALA A 129 -9.97 -27.91 27.35
C ALA A 129 -8.74 -27.86 28.29
N SER A 130 -7.70 -28.65 28.01
CA SER A 130 -6.39 -28.70 28.65
C SER A 130 -5.28 -27.93 27.91
N ALA A 131 -5.56 -27.25 26.79
CA ALA A 131 -4.55 -26.47 26.09
C ALA A 131 -4.06 -25.31 26.98
N PRO A 132 -2.74 -25.17 27.21
CA PRO A 132 -2.21 -24.15 28.11
C PRO A 132 -2.45 -22.76 27.50
N MET A 133 -3.26 -21.93 28.19
CA MET A 133 -3.33 -20.49 27.93
C MET A 133 -1.94 -19.88 28.12
N ARG A 134 -1.33 -19.32 27.07
CA ARG A 134 -0.12 -18.51 27.22
C ARG A 134 -0.52 -17.12 27.72
N GLN A 135 0.03 -16.73 28.87
CA GLN A 135 -0.08 -15.37 29.38
C GLN A 135 0.93 -14.49 28.63
N ILE A 136 0.49 -13.83 27.55
CA ILE A 136 1.33 -12.85 26.85
C ILE A 136 1.22 -11.54 27.62
N GLY A 137 2.26 -11.22 28.40
CA GLY A 137 2.40 -9.92 29.06
C GLY A 137 2.93 -8.88 28.08
N VAL A 138 2.09 -7.94 27.67
CA VAL A 138 2.56 -6.73 26.95
C VAL A 138 2.78 -5.61 27.95
N PHE A 139 4.03 -5.20 28.10
CA PHE A 139 4.45 -4.10 28.97
C PHE A 139 4.42 -2.80 28.16
N SER A 140 3.43 -1.94 28.40
CA SER A 140 3.30 -0.64 27.75
C SER A 140 3.04 0.43 28.81
N GLU A 141 3.86 1.48 28.82
CA GLU A 141 3.71 2.68 29.65
C GLU A 141 3.51 2.40 31.16
N GLY A 142 4.29 1.47 31.72
CA GLY A 142 4.22 1.16 33.16
C GLY A 142 2.96 0.42 33.60
N ARG A 143 2.12 -0.05 32.66
CA ARG A 143 0.95 -0.90 32.92
C ARG A 143 1.12 -2.26 32.27
N PHE A 144 0.95 -3.31 33.09
CA PHE A 144 0.91 -4.70 32.63
C PHE A 144 -0.51 -5.00 32.14
N LEU A 145 -0.69 -5.12 30.83
CA LEU A 145 -1.97 -5.56 30.25
C LEU A 145 -1.85 -7.02 29.86
N VAL A 146 -2.67 -7.86 30.48
CA VAL A 146 -2.75 -9.29 30.21
C VAL A 146 -3.84 -9.50 29.17
N HIS A 147 -3.47 -9.85 27.93
CA HIS A 147 -4.44 -10.33 26.95
C HIS A 147 -4.33 -11.85 26.85
N LEU A 148 -5.38 -12.56 27.26
CA LEU A 148 -5.46 -14.01 27.11
C LEU A 148 -5.74 -14.31 25.64
N SER A 149 -4.82 -15.00 24.98
CA SER A 149 -4.94 -15.47 23.59
C SER A 149 -4.65 -16.98 23.57
N PRO A 150 -5.43 -17.79 22.83
CA PRO A 150 -5.13 -19.22 22.70
C PRO A 150 -3.79 -19.44 21.97
N PHE A 151 -3.02 -20.42 22.42
CA PHE A 151 -1.73 -20.78 21.81
C PHE A 151 -1.95 -21.46 20.46
N ARG A 152 -1.52 -20.82 19.36
CA ARG A 152 -1.72 -21.31 17.99
C ARG A 152 -0.53 -22.19 17.58
N SER A 153 -0.78 -23.43 17.17
CA SER A 153 0.24 -24.41 16.75
C SER A 153 1.03 -24.02 15.48
N ALA A 154 0.63 -22.95 14.79
CA ALA A 154 1.34 -22.43 13.62
C ALA A 154 2.61 -21.62 13.96
N ASP A 155 2.82 -21.23 15.22
CA ASP A 155 4.02 -20.49 15.67
C ASP A 155 5.27 -21.39 15.80
N GLU A 156 5.17 -22.70 15.51
CA GLU A 156 6.29 -23.65 15.67
C GLU A 156 7.44 -23.45 14.66
N THR A 157 7.23 -22.75 13.54
CA THR A 157 8.28 -22.59 12.53
C THR A 157 9.28 -21.48 12.84
N GLU A 158 8.98 -20.56 13.76
CA GLU A 158 9.89 -19.44 14.09
C GLU A 158 10.80 -19.71 15.30
N ILE A 159 10.52 -20.72 16.12
CA ILE A 159 11.30 -20.98 17.35
C ILE A 159 12.50 -21.91 17.11
N ARG A 160 12.52 -22.71 16.02
CA ARG A 160 13.60 -23.68 15.74
C ARG A 160 14.86 -23.10 15.04
N ALA A 161 14.99 -21.78 14.90
CA ALA A 161 16.17 -21.16 14.29
C ALA A 161 17.25 -20.73 15.32
N GLY A 162 17.06 -21.00 16.62
CA GLY A 162 17.88 -20.43 17.70
C GLY A 162 18.84 -21.37 18.45
N GLU A 163 18.93 -22.66 18.13
CA GLU A 163 19.78 -23.59 18.90
C GLU A 163 20.78 -24.35 18.01
N SER A 164 22.02 -23.87 18.05
CA SER A 164 23.23 -24.53 17.52
C SER A 164 23.45 -25.91 18.17
N PRO A 165 23.82 -26.97 17.41
CA PRO A 165 23.95 -28.31 17.97
C PRO A 165 25.26 -28.45 18.77
N GLY A 166 25.15 -28.43 20.11
CA GLY A 166 26.25 -28.63 21.04
C GLY A 166 26.18 -29.98 21.76
N ARG A 167 27.07 -30.90 21.35
CA ARG A 167 27.64 -32.05 22.09
C ARG A 167 26.71 -33.20 22.52
N THR A 168 26.96 -34.33 21.88
CA THR A 168 26.53 -35.69 22.23
C THR A 168 27.14 -36.15 23.55
N ALA A 169 26.30 -36.59 24.50
CA ALA A 169 26.70 -37.30 25.71
C ALA A 169 26.23 -38.77 25.64
N CYS A 170 26.91 -39.56 24.81
CA CYS A 170 26.84 -41.03 24.81
C CYS A 170 28.25 -41.59 24.59
N GLU A 171 29.18 -41.26 25.50
CA GLU A 171 30.42 -42.00 25.73
C GLU A 171 30.52 -42.28 27.23
N ARG A 172 29.80 -43.32 27.66
CA ARG A 172 30.09 -44.09 28.87
C ARG A 172 29.27 -45.37 28.85
N TYR A 173 29.67 -46.32 28.00
CA TYR A 173 29.59 -47.76 28.22
C TYR A 173 30.16 -48.48 26.99
N SER A 174 31.46 -48.79 27.08
CA SER A 174 32.29 -49.77 26.34
C SER A 174 33.70 -49.21 26.23
#